data_AF-A0A1C5WW84-F1
#
_entry.id   AF-A0A1C5WW84-F1
#
_cell.length_a   1.000
_cell.length_b   1.000
_cell.length_c   1.000
_cell.angle_alpha   90.00
_cell.angle_beta   90.00
_cell.angle_gamma   90.00
#
_symmetry.space_group_name_H-M   'P 1'
#
loop_
_entity.id
_entity.type
_entity.pdbx_description
1 polymer ?
#
loop_
_entity_poly.entity_id
_entity_poly.type
_entity_poly.pdbx_seq_one_letter_code
_entity_poly.pdbx_strand_id
1 'polypeptide(L)'
;MKEFFTKHKNNITMAINAMIVILGLVARDTKFVIIGLLLAALTIYVTMEEKKAEAQKAQFKAERKARLQEQKAKNKNNKKKNLKRENKNIWLRLLYSP
;
A
#
# COMPACT_ATOMS: atom_id res chain seq x y z
N MET A 1 1.51 -22.09 5.10
CA MET A 1 2.28 -22.33 3.85
C MET A 1 2.36 -21.08 2.96
N LYS A 2 1.25 -20.54 2.45
CA LYS A 2 1.26 -19.37 1.53
C LYS A 2 1.93 -18.12 2.12
N GLU A 3 1.61 -17.76 3.37
CA GLU A 3 2.14 -16.53 4.00
C GLU A 3 3.65 -16.60 4.30
N PHE A 4 4.17 -17.78 4.61
CA PHE A 4 5.60 -17.99 4.82
C PHE A 4 6.36 -17.85 3.51
N PHE A 5 5.81 -18.41 2.43
CA PHE A 5 6.36 -18.28 1.09
C PHE A 5 6.37 -16.83 0.62
N THR A 6 5.29 -16.06 0.78
CA THR A 6 5.29 -14.65 0.36
C THR A 6 6.26 -13.79 1.16
N LYS A 7 6.45 -14.07 2.46
CA LYS A 7 7.37 -13.32 3.32
C LYS A 7 8.85 -13.61 3.04
N HIS A 8 9.17 -14.83 2.61
CA HIS A 8 10.55 -15.28 2.37
C HIS A 8 10.86 -15.55 0.89
N LYS A 9 9.91 -15.30 -0.03
CA LYS A 9 10.00 -15.58 -1.46
C LYS A 9 11.31 -15.08 -2.05
N ASN A 10 11.64 -13.82 -1.78
CA ASN A 10 12.78 -13.17 -2.42
C ASN A 10 14.10 -13.73 -1.89
N ASN A 11 14.18 -14.10 -0.60
CA ASN A 11 15.36 -14.77 -0.05
C ASN A 11 15.54 -16.18 -0.64
N ILE A 12 14.45 -16.95 -0.77
CA ILE A 12 14.49 -18.29 -1.35
C ILE A 12 14.89 -18.23 -2.84
N THR A 13 14.29 -17.32 -3.61
CA THR A 13 14.64 -17.12 -5.02
C THR A 13 16.09 -16.67 -5.18
N MET A 14 16.59 -15.78 -4.33
CA MET A 14 17.98 -15.33 -4.37
C MET A 14 18.96 -16.47 -4.02
N ALA A 15 18.62 -17.33 -3.06
CA ALA A 15 19.41 -18.50 -2.70
C ALA A 15 19.47 -19.52 -3.85
N ILE A 16 18.35 -19.78 -4.54
CA ILE A 16 18.30 -20.67 -5.70
C ILE A 16 19.13 -20.09 -6.86
N ASN A 17 19.02 -18.79 -7.14
CA ASN A 17 19.83 -18.15 -8.18
C ASN A 17 21.33 -18.24 -7.87
N ALA A 18 21.72 -18.04 -6.60
CA ALA A 18 23.11 -18.22 -6.17
C ALA A 18 23.60 -19.66 -6.38
N MET A 19 22.78 -20.67 -6.04
CA MET A 19 23.10 -22.07 -6.32
C MET A 19 23.30 -22.34 -7.81
N ILE A 20 22.45 -21.80 -8.69
CA ILE A 20 22.58 -21.97 -10.14
C ILE A 20 23.91 -21.37 -10.66
N VAL A 21 24.28 -20.19 -10.17
CA VAL A 21 25.56 -19.56 -10.53
C VAL A 21 26.75 -20.39 -10.05
N ILE A 22 26.72 -20.88 -8.80
CA ILE A 22 27.77 -21.73 -8.23
C ILE A 22 27.89 -23.03 -9.02
N LEU A 23 26.77 -23.69 -9.36
CA LEU A 23 26.76 -24.91 -10.17
C LEU A 23 27.32 -24.66 -11.58
N GLY A 24 26.97 -23.53 -12.21
CA GLY A 24 27.53 -23.16 -13.51
C GLY A 24 29.04 -22.93 -13.47
N LEU A 25 29.54 -22.30 -12.40
CA LEU A 25 30.97 -22.10 -12.18
C LEU A 25 31.71 -23.43 -11.94
N VAL A 26 31.15 -24.32 -11.12
CA VAL A 26 31.71 -25.66 -10.85
C VAL A 26 31.74 -26.51 -12.12
N ALA A 27 30.68 -26.47 -12.92
CA ALA A 27 30.60 -27.18 -14.19
C ALA A 27 31.43 -26.55 -15.32
N ARG A 28 32.03 -25.37 -15.09
CA ARG A 28 32.68 -24.51 -16.10
C ARG A 28 31.79 -24.24 -17.33
N ASP A 29 30.48 -24.31 -17.16
CA ASP A 29 29.52 -24.06 -18.23
C ASP A 29 29.02 -22.62 -18.11
N THR A 30 29.58 -21.76 -18.96
CA THR A 30 29.26 -20.34 -19.04
C THR A 30 27.78 -20.07 -19.31
N LYS A 31 27.03 -21.01 -19.93
CA LYS A 31 25.60 -20.84 -20.17
C LYS A 31 24.82 -20.78 -18.86
N PHE A 32 25.15 -21.64 -17.89
CA PHE A 32 24.49 -21.65 -16.57
C PHE A 32 24.84 -20.41 -15.75
N VAL A 33 26.06 -19.90 -15.86
CA VAL A 33 26.47 -18.64 -15.20
C VAL A 33 25.69 -17.46 -15.75
N ILE A 34 25.55 -17.36 -17.08
CA ILE A 34 24.78 -16.29 -17.75
C ILE A 34 23.30 -16.37 -17.37
N ILE A 35 22.70 -17.56 -17.39
CA ILE A 35 21.30 -17.78 -16.99
C ILE A 35 21.09 -17.39 -15.52
N GLY A 36 22.00 -17.79 -14.62
CA GLY A 36 21.93 -17.44 -13.21
C GLY A 36 21.98 -15.92 -12.97
N LEU A 37 22.85 -15.21 -13.69
CA LEU A 37 22.92 -13.75 -13.65
C LEU A 37 21.65 -13.06 -14.18
N LEU A 38 21.11 -13.55 -15.31
CA LEU A 38 19.84 -13.07 -15.86
C LEU A 38 18.68 -13.24 -14.88
N LEU A 39 18.58 -14.40 -14.24
CA LEU A 39 17.56 -14.69 -13.23
C LEU A 39 17.71 -13.80 -11.99
N ALA A 40 18.94 -13.53 -11.56
CA ALA A 40 19.21 -12.61 -10.46
C ALA A 40 18.75 -11.18 -10.80
N ALA A 41 19.07 -10.69 -12.01
CA ALA A 41 18.65 -9.37 -12.48
C ALA A 41 17.11 -9.23 -12.55
N LEU A 42 16.42 -10.25 -13.10
CA LEU A 42 14.95 -10.31 -13.12
C LEU A 42 14.36 -10.29 -11.70
N THR A 43 14.96 -11.02 -10.77
CA THR A 43 14.50 -11.07 -9.38
C THR A 43 14.62 -9.70 -8.69
N ILE A 44 15.72 -8.98 -8.95
CA ILE A 44 15.92 -7.61 -8.45
C ILE A 44 14.87 -6.68 -9.04
N TYR A 45 14.65 -6.75 -10.36
CA TYR A 45 13.66 -5.93 -11.05
C TYR A 45 12.25 -6.10 -10.46
N VAL A 46 11.79 -7.36 -10.34
CA VAL A 46 10.48 -7.67 -9.77
C VAL A 46 10.38 -7.20 -8.32
N THR A 47 11.43 -7.37 -7.52
CA THR A 47 11.47 -6.92 -6.12
C THR A 47 11.33 -5.38 -6.02
N MET A 48 11.93 -4.63 -6.95
CA MET A 48 11.80 -3.17 -6.99
C MET A 48 10.36 -2.75 -7.33
N GLU A 49 9.71 -3.44 -8.27
CA GLU A 49 8.30 -3.16 -8.59
C GLU A 49 7.35 -3.53 -7.44
N GLU A 50 7.56 -4.66 -6.78
CA GLU A 50 6.78 -5.08 -5.61
C GLU A 50 6.88 -4.03 -4.48
N LYS A 51 8.08 -3.52 -4.19
CA LYS A 51 8.29 -2.45 -3.19
C LYS A 51 7.59 -1.14 -3.57
N LYS A 52 7.63 -0.75 -4.85
CA LYS A 52 6.90 0.45 -5.33
C LYS A 52 5.39 0.28 -5.17
N ALA A 53 4.86 -0.89 -5.51
CA ALA A 53 3.45 -1.20 -5.37
C ALA A 53 3.01 -1.22 -3.89
N GLU A 54 3.83 -1.77 -2.99
CA GLU A 54 3.56 -1.72 -1.55
C GLU A 54 3.58 -0.29 -1.00
N ALA A 55 4.55 0.53 -1.41
CA ALA A 55 4.61 1.94 -1.03
C ALA A 55 3.37 2.72 -1.49
N GLN A 56 2.93 2.51 -2.73
CA GLN A 56 1.70 3.13 -3.25
C GLN A 56 0.45 2.65 -2.51
N LYS A 57 0.36 1.36 -2.17
CA LYS A 57 -0.74 0.82 -1.35
C LYS A 57 -0.76 1.41 0.05
N ALA A 58 0.41 1.62 0.66
CA ALA A 58 0.52 2.25 1.97
C ALA A 58 0.08 3.72 1.92
N GLN A 59 0.51 4.47 0.90
CA GLN A 59 0.10 5.85 0.66
C GLN A 59 -1.42 5.95 0.42
N PHE A 60 -1.99 5.09 -0.42
CA PHE A 60 -3.43 5.08 -0.67
C PHE A 60 -4.25 4.78 0.59
N LYS A 61 -3.77 3.86 1.44
CA LYS A 61 -4.40 3.59 2.75
C LYS A 61 -4.30 4.80 3.68
N ALA A 62 -3.17 5.50 3.72
CA ALA A 62 -2.98 6.70 4.53
C ALA A 62 -3.89 7.85 4.04
N GLU A 63 -3.90 8.13 2.74
CA GLU A 63 -4.79 9.13 2.14
C GLU A 63 -6.27 8.82 2.37
N ARG A 64 -6.68 7.55 2.23
CA ARG A 64 -8.07 7.16 2.48
C ARG A 64 -8.46 7.41 3.94
N LYS A 65 -7.57 7.14 4.89
CA LYS A 65 -7.80 7.46 6.32
C LYS A 65 -7.89 8.98 6.55
N ALA A 66 -7.00 9.76 5.94
CA ALA A 66 -7.03 11.22 6.02
C ALA A 66 -8.33 11.80 5.46
N ARG A 67 -8.75 11.40 4.25
CA ARG A 67 -10.02 11.82 3.64
C ARG A 67 -11.24 11.46 4.49
N LEU A 68 -11.25 10.27 5.11
CA LEU A 68 -12.33 9.87 6.01
C LEU A 68 -12.39 10.74 7.28
N GLN A 69 -11.24 11.16 7.83
CA GLN A 69 -11.21 12.07 8.98
C GLN A 69 -11.67 13.47 8.59
N GLU A 70 -11.25 13.98 7.44
CA GLU A 70 -11.71 15.28 6.91
C GLU A 70 -13.22 15.30 6.66
N GLN A 71 -13.78 14.23 6.08
CA GLN A 71 -15.23 14.10 5.90
C GLN A 71 -15.98 14.06 7.23
N LYS A 72 -15.48 13.31 8.22
CA LYS A 72 -16.06 13.28 9.57
C LYS A 72 -16.00 14.66 10.24
N ALA A 73 -14.89 15.39 10.09
CA ALA A 73 -14.74 16.74 10.63
C ALA A 73 -15.70 17.74 9.95
N LYS A 74 -15.81 17.70 8.62
CA LYS A 74 -16.78 18.51 7.85
C LYS A 74 -18.21 18.21 8.26
N ASN A 75 -18.60 16.93 8.37
CA ASN A 75 -19.95 16.55 8.77
C ASN A 75 -20.29 16.99 10.20
N LYS A 76 -19.33 16.92 11.14
CA LYS A 76 -19.52 17.42 12.51
C LYS A 76 -19.75 18.94 12.53
N ASN A 77 -18.99 19.69 11.74
CA ASN A 77 -19.15 21.14 11.63
C ASN A 77 -20.46 21.54 10.95
N ASN A 78 -20.87 20.83 9.90
CA ASN A 78 -22.14 21.07 9.22
C ASN A 78 -23.33 20.75 10.13
N LYS A 79 -23.26 19.65 10.90
CA LYS A 79 -24.29 19.30 11.89
C LYS A 79 -24.46 20.40 12.95
N LYS A 80 -23.36 20.93 13.50
CA LYS A 80 -23.40 22.05 14.44
C LYS A 80 -24.02 23.32 13.84
N LYS A 81 -23.67 23.66 12.59
CA LYS A 81 -24.24 24.83 11.90
C LYS A 81 -25.74 24.67 11.66
N ASN A 82 -26.20 23.50 11.24
CA ASN A 82 -27.62 23.23 11.01
C ASN A 82 -28.44 23.30 12.31
N LEU A 83 -27.97 22.69 13.40
CA LEU A 83 -28.62 22.80 14.71
C LEU A 83 -28.75 24.25 15.17
N LYS A 84 -27.71 25.08 14.95
CA LYS A 84 -27.76 26.51 15.33
C LYS A 84 -28.77 27.30 14.50
N ARG A 85 -28.93 26.96 13.21
CA ARG A 85 -29.95 27.57 12.33
C ARG A 85 -31.36 27.14 12.69
N GLU A 86 -31.55 25.85 12.95
CA GLU A 86 -32.83 25.28 13.35
C GLU A 86 -33.32 25.91 14.67
N ASN A 87 -32.45 25.98 15.67
CA ASN A 87 -32.78 26.60 16.95
C ASN A 87 -33.11 28.10 16.78
N LYS A 88 -32.34 28.84 15.96
CA LYS A 88 -32.65 30.25 15.63
C LYS A 88 -34.03 30.41 14.98
N ASN A 89 -34.39 29.51 14.06
CA ASN A 89 -35.70 29.53 13.40
C ASN A 89 -36.86 29.20 14.35
N ILE A 90 -36.66 28.29 15.30
CA ILE A 90 -37.66 27.99 16.36
C ILE A 90 -37.90 29.22 17.22
N TRP A 91 -36.85 29.88 17.69
CA TRP A 91 -36.96 31.12 18.47
C TRP A 91 -37.66 32.24 17.70
N LEU A 92 -37.33 32.42 16.41
CA LEU A 92 -38.01 33.39 15.55
C LEU A 92 -39.50 33.04 15.36
N ARG A 93 -39.85 31.75 15.25
CA ARG A 93 -41.25 31.31 15.21
C ARG A 93 -42.00 31.62 16.50
N LEU A 94 -41.39 31.40 17.65
CA LEU A 94 -42.00 31.66 18.95
C LEU A 94 -42.19 33.16 19.24
N LEU A 95 -41.28 34.01 18.76
CA LEU A 95 -41.34 35.47 18.93
C LEU A 95 -42.31 36.18 17.96
N TYR A 96 -42.62 35.56 16.82
CA TYR A 96 -43.47 36.13 15.76
C TYR A 96 -44.74 35.31 15.49
N SER A 97 -45.10 34.37 16.36
CA SER A 97 -46.40 33.70 16.29
C SER A 97 -47.42 34.56 17.06
N PRO A 98 -48.50 35.04 16.42
CA PRO A 98 -49.53 35.86 17.03
C PRO A 98 -50.34 35.12 18.10
#